data_AF-A0A932C4Z2-F1
#
_entry.id   AF-A0A932C4Z2-F1
#
_cell.length_a   1.000
_cell.length_b   1.000
_cell.length_c   1.000
_cell.angle_alpha   90.00
_cell.angle_beta   90.00
_cell.angle_gamma   90.00
#
_symmetry.space_group_name_H-M   'P 1'
#
loop_
_entity.id
_entity.type
_entity.pdbx_description
1 polymer ?
#
loop_
_entity_poly.entity_id
_entity_poly.type
_entity_poly.pdbx_seq_one_letter_code
_entity_poly.pdbx_strand_id
1 'polypeptide(L)'
;MQPPPLLPAHSLRRVLAISRVDGWSVVGVAGLSALFSLWQGSHTLAAAALLVALAAAIELHGRRLLLQRQPQGLGRLIGAQVFLLIIIWLYAWHRWQHFDTDALWAELPGFLQAHVTNSLLAAGLDPEFHRQILLKLANQLTCAVLALVSLAYQGGLAFWYGRQRARIRQALLASP
;
A
#
# COMPACT_ATOMS: atom_id res chain seq x y z
N MET A 1 29.40 18.53 -2.34
CA MET A 1 29.53 18.21 -3.79
C MET A 1 28.16 17.78 -4.30
N GLN A 2 27.54 18.56 -5.20
CA GLN A 2 26.31 18.12 -5.85
C GLN A 2 26.66 16.98 -6.79
N PRO A 3 25.97 15.82 -6.73
CA PRO A 3 26.19 14.76 -7.70
C PRO A 3 25.88 15.30 -9.10
N PRO A 4 26.66 14.90 -10.14
CA PRO A 4 26.45 15.36 -11.50
C PRO A 4 25.00 15.08 -11.94
N PRO A 5 24.38 16.00 -12.70
CA PRO A 5 22.99 15.84 -13.13
C PRO A 5 22.86 14.54 -13.94
N LEU A 6 22.02 13.61 -13.45
CA LEU A 6 21.77 12.36 -14.12
C LEU A 6 21.25 12.63 -15.54
N LEU A 7 21.88 11.99 -16.54
CA LEU A 7 21.45 12.07 -17.93
C LEU A 7 19.95 11.72 -18.04
N PRO A 8 19.15 12.46 -18.83
CA PRO A 8 17.72 12.23 -18.98
C PRO A 8 17.33 10.77 -19.26
N ALA A 9 18.13 10.06 -20.07
CA ALA A 9 17.94 8.65 -20.38
C ALA A 9 18.05 7.72 -19.15
N HIS A 10 18.95 8.02 -18.20
CA HIS A 10 19.07 7.25 -16.96
C HIS A 10 17.86 7.45 -16.05
N SER A 11 17.30 8.66 -15.98
CA SER A 11 16.06 8.91 -15.23
C SER A 11 14.90 8.08 -15.78
N LEU A 12 14.72 8.04 -17.10
CA LEU A 12 13.67 7.22 -17.74
C LEU A 12 13.86 5.72 -17.45
N ARG A 13 15.10 5.20 -17.56
CA ARG A 13 15.40 3.78 -17.24
C ARG A 13 15.08 3.44 -15.79
N ARG A 14 15.43 4.31 -14.83
CA ARG A 14 15.11 4.10 -13.40
C ARG A 14 13.60 4.07 -13.17
N VAL A 15 12.85 4.99 -13.77
CA VAL A 15 11.39 5.02 -13.66
C VAL A 15 10.75 3.75 -14.22
N LEU A 16 11.23 3.27 -15.37
CA LEU A 16 10.73 2.03 -15.98
C LEU A 16 11.08 0.77 -15.18
N ALA A 17 12.23 0.77 -14.49
CA ALA A 17 12.64 -0.33 -13.62
C ALA A 17 11.81 -0.36 -12.33
N ILE A 18 11.66 0.79 -11.66
CA ILE A 18 10.87 0.90 -10.42
C ILE A 18 9.41 0.56 -10.69
N SER A 19 8.79 1.17 -11.70
CA SER A 19 7.37 0.92 -12.04
C SER A 19 7.09 -0.52 -12.48
N ARG A 20 8.11 -1.27 -12.95
CA ARG A 20 7.95 -2.70 -13.23
C ARG A 20 7.83 -3.48 -11.92
N VAL A 21 8.77 -3.26 -11.00
CA VAL A 21 8.80 -3.99 -9.72
C VAL A 21 7.57 -3.64 -8.90
N ASP A 22 7.23 -2.36 -8.82
CA ASP A 22 6.11 -1.87 -8.04
C ASP A 22 4.76 -2.33 -8.61
N GLY A 23 4.53 -2.17 -9.92
CA GLY A 23 3.31 -2.68 -10.54
C GLY A 23 3.09 -4.19 -10.33
N TRP A 24 4.15 -5.00 -10.41
CA TRP A 24 4.04 -6.45 -10.17
C TRP A 24 3.90 -6.83 -8.70
N SER A 25 4.54 -6.10 -7.77
CA SER A 25 4.36 -6.35 -6.34
C SER A 25 2.91 -6.07 -5.93
N VAL A 26 2.30 -5.00 -6.45
CA VAL A 26 0.90 -4.65 -6.19
C VAL A 26 -0.05 -5.69 -6.79
N VAL A 27 0.22 -6.20 -8.01
CA VAL A 27 -0.55 -7.35 -8.57
C VAL A 27 -0.48 -8.57 -7.65
N GLY A 28 0.72 -8.91 -7.16
CA GLY A 28 0.92 -10.05 -6.27
C GLY A 28 0.12 -9.90 -4.96
N VAL A 29 0.20 -8.73 -4.33
CA VAL A 29 -0.57 -8.42 -3.11
C VAL A 29 -2.08 -8.46 -3.38
N ALA A 30 -2.55 -7.85 -4.46
CA ALA A 30 -3.97 -7.89 -4.84
C ALA A 30 -4.46 -9.32 -5.07
N GLY A 31 -3.67 -10.15 -5.77
CA GLY A 31 -4.00 -11.55 -6.04
C GLY A 31 -4.13 -12.38 -4.76
N LEU A 32 -3.15 -12.28 -3.87
CA LEU A 32 -3.20 -12.96 -2.56
C LEU A 32 -4.38 -12.47 -1.72
N SER A 33 -4.64 -11.16 -1.72
CA SER A 33 -5.75 -10.57 -0.98
C SER A 33 -7.11 -11.03 -1.52
N ALA A 34 -7.25 -11.17 -2.83
CA ALA A 34 -8.46 -11.69 -3.46
C ALA A 34 -8.70 -13.16 -3.09
N LEU A 35 -7.67 -14.00 -3.11
CA LEU A 35 -7.77 -15.41 -2.68
C LEU A 35 -8.18 -15.52 -1.21
N PHE A 36 -7.55 -14.74 -0.33
CA PHE A 36 -7.86 -14.69 1.08
C PHE A 36 -9.29 -14.18 1.35
N SER A 37 -9.74 -13.23 0.55
CA SER A 37 -11.09 -12.69 0.63
C SER A 37 -12.15 -13.71 0.22
N LEU A 38 -11.90 -14.49 -0.84
CA LEU A 38 -12.79 -15.55 -1.27
C LEU A 38 -12.90 -16.65 -0.22
N TRP A 39 -11.79 -16.99 0.43
CA TRP A 39 -11.76 -17.97 1.51
C TRP A 39 -12.59 -17.57 2.72
N GLN A 40 -12.58 -16.28 3.10
CA GLN A 40 -13.37 -15.78 4.23
C GLN A 40 -14.79 -15.32 3.87
N GLY A 41 -15.14 -15.26 2.58
CA GLY A 41 -16.43 -14.70 2.13
C GLY A 41 -16.59 -13.19 2.40
N SER A 42 -15.50 -12.45 2.62
CA SER A 42 -15.56 -11.03 2.98
C SER A 42 -15.71 -10.13 1.76
N HIS A 43 -16.87 -9.50 1.58
CA HIS A 43 -17.08 -8.58 0.45
C HIS A 43 -16.19 -7.33 0.50
N THR A 44 -15.88 -6.84 1.71
CA THR A 44 -15.04 -5.66 1.91
C THR A 44 -13.59 -5.90 1.47
N LEU A 45 -13.03 -7.05 1.82
CA LEU A 45 -11.68 -7.43 1.38
C LEU A 45 -11.62 -7.64 -0.13
N ALA A 46 -12.68 -8.18 -0.74
CA ALA A 46 -12.76 -8.38 -2.19
C ALA A 46 -12.78 -7.04 -2.93
N ALA A 47 -13.59 -6.08 -2.45
CA ALA A 47 -13.66 -4.74 -3.01
C ALA A 47 -12.31 -4.02 -2.90
N ALA A 48 -11.64 -4.11 -1.74
CA ALA A 48 -10.30 -3.54 -1.56
C ALA A 48 -9.28 -4.18 -2.51
N ALA A 49 -9.27 -5.51 -2.64
CA ALA A 49 -8.38 -6.24 -3.55
C ALA A 49 -8.59 -5.82 -5.01
N LEU A 50 -9.83 -5.63 -5.44
CA LEU A 50 -10.17 -5.15 -6.78
C LEU A 50 -9.63 -3.73 -7.02
N LEU A 51 -9.81 -2.83 -6.07
CA LEU A 51 -9.29 -1.46 -6.16
C LEU A 51 -7.75 -1.43 -6.23
N VAL A 52 -7.08 -2.27 -5.46
CA VAL A 52 -5.62 -2.42 -5.52
C VAL A 52 -5.18 -3.00 -6.86
N ALA A 53 -5.91 -3.98 -7.42
CA ALA A 53 -5.63 -4.51 -8.76
C ALA A 53 -5.81 -3.45 -9.85
N LEU A 54 -6.82 -2.57 -9.73
CA LEU A 54 -7.02 -1.43 -10.63
C LEU A 54 -5.83 -0.45 -10.57
N ALA A 55 -5.32 -0.16 -9.37
CA ALA A 55 -4.12 0.68 -9.21
C ALA A 55 -2.92 0.09 -9.97
N ALA A 56 -2.69 -1.23 -9.82
CA ALA A 56 -1.62 -1.93 -10.52
C ALA A 56 -1.80 -1.89 -12.05
N ALA A 57 -3.04 -2.07 -12.54
CA ALA A 57 -3.35 -1.98 -13.96
C ALA A 57 -3.06 -0.58 -14.53
N ILE A 58 -3.42 0.49 -13.80
CA ILE A 58 -3.12 1.87 -14.17
C ILE A 58 -1.60 2.07 -14.26
N GLU A 59 -0.84 1.54 -13.30
CA GLU A 59 0.61 1.67 -13.28
C GLU A 59 1.29 0.94 -14.45
N LEU A 60 0.93 -0.33 -14.68
CA LEU A 60 1.46 -1.13 -15.80
C LEU A 60 1.10 -0.50 -17.15
N HIS A 61 -0.09 0.07 -17.28
CA HIS A 61 -0.49 0.82 -18.46
C HIS A 61 0.34 2.11 -18.62
N GLY A 62 0.57 2.86 -17.54
CA GLY A 62 1.44 4.04 -17.53
C GLY A 62 2.88 3.71 -17.98
N ARG A 63 3.42 2.59 -17.51
CA ARG A 63 4.72 2.07 -17.95
C ARG A 63 4.73 1.74 -19.45
N ARG A 64 3.68 1.09 -19.97
CA ARG A 64 3.56 0.79 -21.40
C ARG A 64 3.54 2.06 -22.25
N LEU A 65 2.84 3.11 -21.81
CA LEU A 65 2.84 4.41 -22.48
C LEU A 65 4.24 5.06 -22.50
N LEU A 66 5.00 4.96 -21.39
CA LEU A 66 6.38 5.46 -21.36
C LEU A 66 7.31 4.68 -22.30
N LEU A 67 7.13 3.36 -22.43
CA LEU A 67 7.87 2.53 -23.41
C LEU A 67 7.53 2.93 -24.85
N GLN A 68 6.29 3.35 -25.10
CA GLN A 68 5.82 3.91 -26.38
C GLN A 68 6.20 5.40 -26.57
N ARG A 69 7.08 5.91 -25.71
CA ARG A 69 7.54 7.31 -25.64
C ARG A 69 6.44 8.36 -25.45
N GLN A 70 5.30 7.98 -24.89
CA GLN A 70 4.20 8.90 -24.62
C GLN A 70 4.35 9.55 -23.23
N PRO A 71 4.39 10.89 -23.12
CA PRO A 71 4.63 11.60 -21.86
C PRO A 71 3.48 11.44 -20.86
N GLN A 72 2.29 11.05 -21.33
CA GLN A 72 1.11 10.79 -20.51
C GLN A 72 1.33 9.62 -19.53
N GLY A 73 2.25 8.70 -19.85
CA GLY A 73 2.54 7.55 -19.01
C GLY A 73 3.03 7.93 -17.61
N LEU A 74 3.78 9.02 -17.47
CA LEU A 74 4.23 9.49 -16.15
C LEU A 74 3.06 9.98 -15.28
N GLY A 75 2.08 10.65 -15.87
CA GLY A 75 0.88 11.09 -15.15
C GLY A 75 0.08 9.91 -14.63
N ARG A 76 0.01 8.81 -15.39
CA ARG A 76 -0.61 7.55 -14.97
C ARG A 76 0.14 6.90 -13.82
N LEU A 77 1.48 6.89 -13.84
CA LEU A 77 2.28 6.39 -12.72
C LEU A 77 2.01 7.18 -11.43
N ILE A 78 2.04 8.51 -11.50
CA ILE A 78 1.73 9.38 -10.34
C ILE A 78 0.30 9.14 -9.84
N GLY A 79 -0.65 9.08 -10.77
CA GLY A 79 -2.06 8.82 -10.46
C GLY A 79 -2.27 7.47 -9.78
N ALA A 80 -1.59 6.41 -10.23
CA ALA A 80 -1.65 5.09 -9.60
C ALA A 80 -1.19 5.11 -8.13
N GLN A 81 -0.09 5.80 -7.84
CA GLN A 81 0.45 5.93 -6.49
C GLN A 81 -0.50 6.70 -5.56
N VAL A 82 -1.03 7.83 -6.02
CA VAL A 82 -2.01 8.64 -5.26
C VAL A 82 -3.31 7.86 -5.06
N PHE A 83 -3.78 7.16 -6.08
CA PHE A 83 -4.98 6.32 -6.00
C PHE A 83 -4.81 5.18 -4.99
N LEU A 84 -3.66 4.48 -5.03
CA LEU A 84 -3.36 3.42 -4.07
C LEU A 84 -3.25 3.96 -2.62
N LEU A 85 -2.63 5.12 -2.44
CA LEU A 85 -2.57 5.81 -1.14
C LEU A 85 -3.98 6.09 -0.59
N ILE A 86 -4.87 6.64 -1.43
CA ILE A 86 -6.26 6.92 -1.05
C ILE A 86 -6.97 5.63 -0.64
N ILE A 87 -6.82 4.54 -1.39
CA ILE A 87 -7.44 3.25 -1.05
C ILE A 87 -6.95 2.75 0.31
N ILE A 88 -5.63 2.77 0.56
CA ILE A 88 -5.05 2.33 1.83
C ILE A 88 -5.58 3.18 2.99
N TRP A 89 -5.67 4.49 2.80
CA TRP A 89 -6.16 5.40 3.83
C TRP A 89 -7.66 5.22 4.10
N LEU A 90 -8.48 5.04 3.07
CA LEU A 90 -9.91 4.73 3.23
C LEU A 90 -10.10 3.40 3.97
N TYR A 91 -9.30 2.38 3.64
CA TYR A 91 -9.30 1.12 4.36
C TYR A 91 -8.90 1.28 5.83
N ALA A 92 -7.78 1.97 6.10
CA ALA A 92 -7.30 2.21 7.45
C ALA A 92 -8.31 3.03 8.28
N TRP A 93 -8.93 4.04 7.67
CA TRP A 93 -9.98 4.84 8.28
C TRP A 93 -11.22 4.00 8.60
N HIS A 94 -11.71 3.22 7.63
CA HIS A 94 -12.84 2.33 7.84
C HIS A 94 -12.58 1.34 8.98
N ARG A 95 -11.39 0.71 8.96
CA ARG A 95 -10.94 -0.23 9.99
C ARG A 95 -10.76 0.45 11.35
N TRP A 96 -10.36 1.71 11.40
CA TRP A 96 -10.27 2.46 12.64
C TRP A 96 -11.64 2.66 13.30
N GLN A 97 -12.66 3.00 12.50
CA GLN A 97 -14.01 3.32 12.98
C GLN A 97 -14.83 2.07 13.34
N HIS A 98 -14.67 0.98 12.59
CA HIS A 98 -15.52 -0.22 12.70
C HIS A 98 -14.73 -1.43 13.25
N PHE A 99 -13.72 -1.20 14.08
CA PHE A 99 -12.93 -2.28 14.65
C PHE A 99 -13.72 -3.03 15.73
N ASP A 100 -14.04 -4.29 15.45
CA ASP A 100 -14.65 -5.20 16.41
C ASP A 100 -13.56 -6.02 17.13
N THR A 101 -13.39 -5.76 18.43
CA THR A 101 -12.42 -6.47 19.27
C THR A 101 -12.81 -7.92 19.49
N ASP A 102 -14.10 -8.21 19.59
CA ASP A 102 -14.59 -9.54 19.95
C ASP A 102 -14.53 -10.47 18.74
N ALA A 103 -14.83 -9.95 17.55
CA ALA A 103 -14.64 -10.69 16.30
C ALA A 103 -13.16 -11.05 16.08
N LEU A 104 -12.23 -10.09 16.27
CA LEU A 104 -10.80 -10.37 16.17
C LEU A 104 -10.35 -11.39 17.21
N TRP A 105 -10.83 -11.27 18.46
CA TRP A 105 -10.48 -12.20 19.52
C TRP A 105 -10.92 -13.63 19.21
N ALA A 106 -12.12 -13.80 18.64
CA ALA A 106 -12.65 -15.10 18.23
C ALA A 106 -11.83 -15.74 17.10
N GLU A 107 -11.25 -14.94 16.20
CA GLU A 107 -10.39 -15.41 15.12
C GLU A 107 -8.97 -15.80 15.58
N LEU A 108 -8.54 -15.34 16.77
CA LEU A 108 -7.21 -15.68 17.27
C LEU A 108 -7.12 -17.18 17.60
N PRO A 109 -6.02 -17.85 17.25
CA PRO A 109 -5.72 -19.20 17.73
C PRO A 109 -5.83 -19.31 19.25
N GLY A 110 -6.42 -20.41 19.74
CA GLY A 110 -6.66 -20.60 21.17
C GLY A 110 -5.41 -20.49 22.05
N PHE A 111 -4.23 -20.85 21.53
CA PHE A 111 -2.96 -20.67 22.26
C PHE A 111 -2.59 -19.19 22.46
N LEU A 112 -2.89 -18.31 21.49
CA LEU A 112 -2.69 -16.87 21.65
C LEU A 112 -3.70 -16.29 22.62
N GLN A 113 -4.96 -16.74 22.56
CA GLN A 113 -5.98 -16.32 23.51
C GLN A 113 -5.54 -16.66 24.94
N ALA A 114 -5.16 -17.90 25.19
CA ALA A 114 -4.65 -18.35 26.48
C ALA A 114 -3.41 -17.56 26.93
N HIS A 115 -2.46 -17.31 26.02
CA HIS A 115 -1.25 -16.56 26.34
C HIS A 115 -1.56 -15.11 26.77
N VAL A 116 -2.43 -14.41 26.05
CA VAL A 116 -2.83 -13.04 26.40
C VAL A 116 -3.58 -13.02 27.73
N THR A 117 -4.54 -13.93 27.94
CA THR A 117 -5.28 -14.03 29.20
C THR A 117 -4.36 -14.30 30.38
N ASN A 118 -3.43 -15.26 30.25
CA ASN A 118 -2.47 -15.59 31.30
C ASN A 118 -1.52 -14.42 31.60
N SER A 119 -1.10 -13.68 30.57
CA SER A 119 -0.23 -12.50 30.73
C SER A 119 -0.93 -11.37 31.47
N LEU A 120 -2.21 -11.15 31.20
CA LEU A 120 -3.03 -10.16 31.90
C LEU A 120 -3.24 -10.54 33.36
N LEU A 121 -3.59 -11.80 33.62
CA LEU A 121 -3.75 -12.32 34.99
C LEU A 121 -2.44 -12.23 35.79
N ALA A 122 -1.30 -12.59 35.19
CA ALA A 122 0.01 -12.49 35.83
C ALA A 122 0.40 -11.05 36.17
N ALA A 123 -0.10 -10.07 35.40
CA ALA A 123 0.08 -8.65 35.68
C ALA A 123 -0.94 -8.08 36.70
N GLY A 124 -1.84 -8.92 37.24
CA GLY A 124 -2.91 -8.50 38.15
C GLY A 124 -4.00 -7.66 37.47
N LEU A 125 -4.13 -7.77 36.14
CA LEU A 125 -5.09 -7.01 35.34
C LEU A 125 -6.34 -7.83 35.04
N ASP A 126 -7.49 -7.16 34.95
CA ASP A 126 -8.74 -7.77 34.49
C ASP A 126 -8.61 -8.17 33.00
N PRO A 127 -8.66 -9.47 32.65
CA PRO A 127 -8.48 -9.93 31.28
C PRO A 127 -9.56 -9.42 30.31
N GLU A 128 -10.79 -9.20 30.77
CA GLU A 128 -11.90 -8.81 29.90
C GLU A 128 -11.84 -7.33 29.53
N PHE A 129 -11.63 -6.47 30.51
CA PHE A 129 -11.47 -5.05 30.28
C PHE A 129 -10.16 -4.72 29.53
N HIS A 130 -9.03 -5.29 29.97
CA HIS A 130 -7.73 -4.93 29.42
C HIS A 130 -7.46 -5.55 28.05
N ARG A 131 -8.04 -6.72 27.70
CA ARG A 131 -7.91 -7.25 26.33
C ARG A 131 -8.52 -6.31 25.31
N GLN A 132 -9.70 -5.74 25.59
CA GLN A 132 -10.37 -4.84 24.65
C GLN A 132 -9.53 -3.59 24.40
N ILE A 133 -8.92 -3.03 25.44
CA ILE A 133 -8.01 -1.88 25.32
C ILE A 133 -6.77 -2.27 24.50
N LEU A 134 -6.13 -3.39 24.82
CA LEU A 134 -4.94 -3.86 24.11
C LEU A 134 -5.21 -4.08 22.62
N LEU A 135 -6.29 -4.77 22.27
CA LEU A 135 -6.66 -5.02 20.88
C LEU A 135 -7.00 -3.73 20.13
N LYS A 136 -7.74 -2.81 20.76
CA LYS A 136 -8.02 -1.49 20.18
C LYS A 136 -6.75 -0.70 19.91
N LEU A 137 -5.84 -0.62 20.89
CA LEU A 137 -4.55 0.05 20.74
C LEU A 137 -3.70 -0.59 19.65
N ALA A 138 -3.62 -1.92 19.62
CA ALA A 138 -2.88 -2.65 18.59
C ALA A 138 -3.43 -2.37 17.19
N ASN A 139 -4.76 -2.35 17.01
CA ASN A 139 -5.38 -2.02 15.74
C ASN A 139 -5.14 -0.55 15.33
N GLN A 140 -5.27 0.38 16.28
CA GLN A 140 -5.00 1.79 16.04
C GLN A 140 -3.54 2.03 15.64
N LEU A 141 -2.59 1.43 16.35
CA LEU A 141 -1.17 1.48 15.99
C LEU A 141 -0.93 0.87 14.61
N THR A 142 -1.56 -0.26 14.29
CA THR A 142 -1.45 -0.89 12.97
C THR A 142 -1.96 0.04 11.87
N CYS A 143 -3.12 0.68 12.06
CA CYS A 143 -3.69 1.63 11.11
C CYS A 143 -2.81 2.88 10.95
N ALA A 144 -2.26 3.41 12.05
CA ALA A 144 -1.37 4.57 12.03
C ALA A 144 -0.06 4.25 11.29
N VAL A 145 0.56 3.11 11.58
CA VAL A 145 1.75 2.63 10.88
C VAL A 145 1.47 2.45 9.40
N LEU A 146 0.35 1.80 9.05
CA LEU A 146 -0.05 1.60 7.65
C LEU A 146 -0.23 2.93 6.91
N ALA A 147 -0.87 3.91 7.54
CA ALA A 147 -1.06 5.25 6.95
C ALA A 147 0.27 6.00 6.76
N LEU A 148 1.18 5.93 7.74
CA LEU A 148 2.49 6.59 7.69
C LEU A 148 3.43 5.95 6.67
N VAL A 149 3.55 4.62 6.69
CA VAL A 149 4.38 3.86 5.75
C VAL A 149 3.87 4.08 4.33
N SER A 150 2.56 4.07 4.12
CA SER A 150 2.00 4.30 2.79
C SER A 150 2.20 5.75 2.32
N LEU A 151 2.07 6.73 3.20
CA LEU A 151 2.39 8.12 2.86
C LEU A 151 3.85 8.27 2.44
N ALA A 152 4.77 7.67 3.20
CA ALA A 152 6.19 7.71 2.90
C ALA A 152 6.52 7.03 1.57
N TYR A 153 5.94 5.85 1.30
CA TYR A 153 6.22 5.07 0.12
C TYR A 153 5.47 5.58 -1.13
N GLN A 154 4.14 5.49 -1.17
CA GLN A 154 3.34 5.91 -2.32
C GLN A 154 3.41 7.44 -2.52
N GLY A 155 3.32 8.21 -1.44
CA GLY A 155 3.45 9.67 -1.51
C GLY A 155 4.86 10.10 -1.94
N GLY A 156 5.89 9.43 -1.42
CA GLY A 156 7.28 9.65 -1.82
C GLY A 156 7.53 9.33 -3.30
N LEU A 157 7.00 8.20 -3.80
CA LEU A 157 7.09 7.81 -5.20
C LEU A 157 6.35 8.79 -6.11
N ALA A 158 5.12 9.18 -5.76
CA ALA A 158 4.34 10.16 -6.50
C ALA A 158 5.09 11.51 -6.62
N PHE A 159 5.64 11.99 -5.50
CA PHE A 159 6.45 13.21 -5.48
C PHE A 159 7.72 13.07 -6.32
N TRP A 160 8.44 11.95 -6.18
CA TRP A 160 9.67 11.68 -6.93
C TRP A 160 9.40 11.64 -8.43
N TYR A 161 8.36 10.94 -8.88
CA TYR A 161 7.93 10.91 -10.29
C TYR A 161 7.58 12.31 -10.81
N GLY A 162 6.84 13.11 -10.01
CA GLY A 162 6.53 14.49 -10.33
C GLY A 162 7.79 15.32 -10.58
N ARG A 163 8.81 15.16 -9.74
CA ARG A 163 10.10 15.86 -9.86
C ARG A 163 10.91 15.46 -11.10
N GLN A 164 10.71 14.25 -11.62
CA GLN A 164 11.40 13.78 -12.84
C GLN A 164 10.70 14.20 -14.14
N ARG A 165 9.52 14.84 -14.09
CA ARG A 165 8.68 15.14 -15.26
C ARG A 165 9.42 15.88 -16.38
N ALA A 166 10.17 16.93 -16.04
CA ALA A 166 10.93 17.69 -17.03
C ALA A 166 12.03 16.85 -17.70
N ARG A 167 12.78 16.07 -16.91
CA ARG A 167 13.88 15.21 -17.40
C ARG A 167 13.37 14.06 -18.26
N ILE A 168 12.25 13.45 -17.87
CA ILE A 168 11.63 12.37 -18.65
C ILE A 168 11.11 12.94 -19.96
N ARG A 169 10.46 14.12 -19.96
CA ARG A 169 10.00 14.76 -21.20
C ARG A 169 11.16 15.02 -22.17
N GLN A 170 12.30 15.49 -21.66
CA GLN A 170 13.51 15.65 -22.47
C GLN A 170 14.03 14.32 -23.01
N ALA A 171 14.07 13.26 -22.18
CA ALA A 171 14.49 11.93 -22.60
C ALA A 171 13.56 11.31 -23.65
N LEU A 172 12.27 11.60 -23.58
CA LEU A 172 11.28 11.13 -24.56
C LEU A 172 11.47 11.79 -25.93
N LEU A 173 11.82 13.08 -25.94
CA LEU A 173 12.06 13.89 -27.14
C LEU A 173 13.43 13.64 -27.79
N ALA A 174 14.45 13.27 -27.00
CA ALA A 174 15.74 12.87 -27.54
C ALA A 174 15.61 11.50 -28.24
N SER A 175 15.69 11.48 -29.57
CA SER A 175 15.73 10.25 -30.38
C SER A 175 16.79 9.25 -29.86
N PRO A 176 16.58 7.93 -30.04
CA PRO A 176 17.42 6.88 -29.46
C PRO A 176 18.90 6.98 -29.83
#